data_AF-A0A1M7YH40-F1
#
_entry.id   AF-A0A1M7YH40-F1
#
_cell.length_a   1.000
_cell.length_b   1.000
_cell.length_c   1.000
_cell.angle_alpha   90.00
_cell.angle_beta   90.00
_cell.angle_gamma   90.00
#
_symmetry.space_group_name_H-M   'P 1'
#
loop_
_entity.id
_entity.type
_entity.pdbx_description
1 polymer ?
#
loop_
_entity_poly.entity_id
_entity_poly.type
_entity_poly.pdbx_seq_one_letter_code
_entity_poly.pdbx_strand_id
1 'polypeptide(L)'
;MKVEILDAVMGTGKSTEIINRVNDSPDTKYIILVPLLTEVERYKEALSSSEKGKRSDIVALDTKESETKTQRFLDAVQEGKTVIASHALFSLLSSWDLSGIPRGEYELIIDETIMLVERGELKDEDIQVAEKSGLIEKSEHPSIEWLEIYEMLPAGEAHIGKNGALSSIVKAVQGKHIYSVANRKVVFVVPPEKFEVFNSITILTYLFKGSETNGWLEVFKIPFEHLELYKDSAGGLKTKAHIGYYDGAKFKKLLDIYEGPYNDVGKKEPRAKGYPVGKKWFDQQMKKRKGGALPKLKNDTRSFFRNSSRGNEDNLWTCFKDHIEVLRDNHFSLKGTGEYPQGYLTFNTRATNDYADKHVLAFLLNINPFPEIELFFKAHGATFDKDNYALSVVLQWVWRSAIRNGDPVKLFLPSERMRSLVQDWLIDFLLRILAKPSKMPCKIK
;
A
#
# COMPACT_ATOMS: atom_id res chain seq x y z
N MET A 1 18.41 -12.36 -9.80
CA MET A 1 17.07 -11.88 -9.42
C MET A 1 15.97 -12.86 -9.83
N LYS A 2 15.53 -13.70 -8.90
CA LYS A 2 14.20 -14.37 -8.93
C LYS A 2 13.19 -13.46 -8.22
N VAL A 3 11.93 -13.38 -8.68
CA VAL A 3 10.86 -12.68 -7.95
C VAL A 3 9.77 -13.66 -7.53
N GLU A 4 9.41 -13.61 -6.25
CA GLU A 4 8.36 -14.41 -5.61
C GLU A 4 7.32 -13.48 -5.01
N ILE A 5 6.05 -13.70 -5.30
CA ILE A 5 4.92 -12.92 -4.77
C ILE A 5 4.13 -13.81 -3.82
N LEU A 6 4.28 -13.60 -2.51
CA LEU A 6 3.52 -14.31 -1.49
C LEU A 6 2.21 -13.57 -1.21
N ASP A 7 1.17 -13.97 -1.93
CA ASP A 7 -0.16 -13.35 -1.93
C ASP A 7 -1.11 -14.17 -1.06
N ALA A 8 -1.48 -13.62 0.10
CA ALA A 8 -2.41 -14.24 1.05
C ALA A 8 -3.04 -13.19 1.97
N VAL A 9 -4.22 -13.47 2.50
CA VAL A 9 -4.98 -12.52 3.35
C VAL A 9 -4.14 -12.09 4.56
N MET A 10 -4.35 -10.86 5.05
CA MET A 10 -3.78 -10.39 6.31
C MET A 10 -4.13 -11.36 7.46
N GLY A 11 -3.20 -11.58 8.39
CA GLY A 11 -3.38 -12.53 9.51
C GLY A 11 -3.15 -14.02 9.17
N THR A 12 -2.95 -14.40 7.91
CA THR A 12 -2.72 -15.82 7.52
C THR A 12 -1.38 -16.42 7.95
N GLY A 13 -0.43 -15.60 8.39
CA GLY A 13 0.91 -16.04 8.80
C GLY A 13 2.05 -15.75 7.82
N LYS A 14 1.86 -14.92 6.77
CA LYS A 14 2.93 -14.57 5.81
C LYS A 14 4.24 -14.15 6.48
N SER A 15 4.18 -13.19 7.41
CA SER A 15 5.35 -12.70 8.15
C SER A 15 6.00 -13.80 9.01
N THR A 16 5.19 -14.73 9.55
CA THR A 16 5.66 -15.91 10.30
C THR A 16 6.40 -16.89 9.40
N GLU A 17 5.89 -17.16 8.19
CA GLU A 17 6.58 -18.01 7.20
C GLU A 17 7.93 -17.41 6.77
N ILE A 18 7.99 -16.09 6.62
CA ILE A 18 9.26 -15.38 6.40
C ILE A 18 10.21 -15.54 7.58
N ILE A 19 9.75 -15.33 8.82
CA ILE A 19 10.57 -15.49 10.02
C ILE A 19 11.09 -16.93 10.12
N ASN A 20 10.29 -17.93 9.74
CA ASN A 20 10.74 -19.32 9.62
C ASN A 20 11.84 -19.46 8.55
N ARG A 21 11.59 -19.05 7.30
CA ARG A 21 12.55 -19.12 6.18
C ARG A 21 13.90 -18.47 6.49
N VAL A 22 13.88 -17.30 7.14
CA VAL A 22 15.09 -16.53 7.52
C VAL A 22 15.87 -17.21 8.66
N ASN A 23 15.18 -17.86 9.60
CA ASN A 23 15.83 -18.63 10.67
C ASN A 23 16.33 -20.01 10.19
N ASP A 24 15.62 -20.64 9.25
CA ASP A 24 15.99 -21.92 8.62
C ASP A 24 17.12 -21.77 7.59
N SER A 25 17.52 -20.52 7.27
CA SER A 25 18.60 -20.16 6.32
C SER A 25 19.66 -19.26 6.98
N PRO A 26 20.42 -19.75 7.97
CA PRO A 26 21.33 -18.92 8.77
C PRO A 26 22.50 -18.34 7.96
N ASP A 27 22.98 -19.02 6.93
CA ASP A 27 24.10 -18.56 6.09
C ASP A 27 23.67 -17.54 5.01
N THR A 28 22.38 -17.46 4.70
CA THR A 28 21.84 -16.52 3.71
C THR A 28 21.66 -15.14 4.33
N LYS A 29 22.20 -14.09 3.70
CA LYS A 29 22.05 -12.69 4.14
C LYS A 29 20.72 -12.13 3.64
N TYR A 30 19.99 -11.42 4.50
CA TYR A 30 18.69 -10.83 4.15
C TYR A 30 18.66 -9.32 4.30
N ILE A 31 17.95 -8.64 3.41
CA ILE A 31 17.42 -7.29 3.67
C ILE A 31 15.90 -7.41 3.77
N ILE A 32 15.35 -7.07 4.94
CA ILE A 32 13.94 -7.19 5.27
C ILE A 32 13.35 -5.79 5.37
N LEU A 33 12.49 -5.44 4.42
CA LEU A 33 11.79 -4.17 4.34
C LEU A 33 10.39 -4.31 4.94
N VAL A 34 10.07 -3.47 5.91
CA VAL A 34 8.75 -3.43 6.59
C VAL A 34 8.18 -2.00 6.54
N PRO A 35 6.85 -1.79 6.68
CA PRO A 35 6.29 -0.46 6.40
C PRO A 35 6.35 0.49 7.60
N LEU A 36 6.56 0.00 8.82
CA LEU A 36 6.64 0.80 10.07
C LEU A 36 7.87 0.42 10.91
N LEU A 37 8.36 1.37 11.73
CA LEU A 37 9.45 1.13 12.68
C LEU A 37 9.06 0.15 13.81
N THR A 38 7.78 0.06 14.17
CA THR A 38 7.28 -0.95 15.13
C THR A 38 7.42 -2.37 14.59
N GLU A 39 7.31 -2.56 13.27
CA GLU A 39 7.54 -3.86 12.63
C GLU A 39 9.03 -4.21 12.53
N VAL A 40 9.93 -3.21 12.50
CA VAL A 40 11.38 -3.44 12.55
C VAL A 40 11.72 -4.13 13.87
N GLU A 41 11.19 -3.62 14.99
CA GLU A 41 11.36 -4.24 16.30
C GLU A 41 10.65 -5.60 16.38
N ARG A 42 9.42 -5.74 15.88
CA ARG A 42 8.72 -7.03 15.86
C ARG A 42 9.50 -8.13 15.11
N TYR A 43 10.14 -7.79 13.98
CA TYR A 43 10.97 -8.73 13.24
C TYR A 43 12.29 -9.04 13.98
N LYS A 44 12.96 -8.01 14.50
CA LYS A 44 14.18 -8.12 15.32
C LYS A 44 13.97 -9.03 16.53
N GLU A 45 12.90 -8.83 17.29
CA GLU A 45 12.52 -9.67 18.43
C GLU A 45 12.27 -11.13 17.99
N ALA A 46 11.44 -11.36 16.98
CA ALA A 46 11.07 -12.71 16.53
C ALA A 46 12.24 -13.52 15.94
N LEU A 47 13.21 -12.85 15.30
CA LEU A 47 14.44 -13.48 14.80
C LEU A 47 15.51 -13.66 15.89
N SER A 48 15.54 -12.80 16.91
CA SER A 48 16.50 -12.89 18.03
C SER A 48 16.06 -13.86 19.15
N SER A 49 14.77 -14.23 19.18
CA SER A 49 14.17 -15.10 20.20
C SER A 49 13.84 -16.53 19.72
N SER A 50 14.14 -16.85 18.47
CA SER A 50 13.79 -18.13 17.84
C SER A 50 14.40 -19.35 18.56
N GLU A 51 13.55 -20.33 18.88
CA GLU A 51 13.96 -21.62 19.45
C GLU A 51 14.87 -22.43 18.52
N LYS A 52 14.82 -22.16 17.20
CA LYS A 52 15.68 -22.83 16.20
C LYS A 52 17.13 -22.33 16.21
N GLY A 53 17.40 -21.20 16.85
CA GLY A 53 18.72 -20.56 16.88
C GLY A 53 18.62 -19.04 16.85
N LYS A 54 19.54 -18.37 17.54
CA LYS A 54 19.63 -16.91 17.55
C LYS A 54 20.49 -16.42 16.37
N ARG A 55 19.92 -15.63 15.47
CA ARG A 55 20.74 -14.81 14.55
C ARG A 55 21.43 -13.70 15.34
N SER A 56 22.76 -13.68 15.29
CA SER A 56 23.62 -12.63 15.87
C SER A 56 24.10 -11.60 14.84
N ASP A 57 23.75 -11.79 13.57
CA ASP A 57 24.08 -10.94 12.42
C ASP A 57 23.02 -9.86 12.12
N ILE A 58 22.03 -9.65 12.99
CA ILE A 58 20.92 -8.73 12.72
C ILE A 58 21.25 -7.29 13.07
N VAL A 59 21.07 -6.38 12.10
CA VAL A 59 21.04 -4.93 12.30
C VAL A 59 19.64 -4.40 12.02
N ALA A 60 18.96 -3.96 13.09
CA ALA A 60 17.69 -3.25 13.01
C ALA A 60 17.91 -1.72 12.91
N LEU A 61 17.19 -1.05 12.00
CA LEU A 61 17.30 0.39 11.73
C LEU A 61 16.14 1.21 12.34
N ASP A 62 15.97 0.94 13.62
CA ASP A 62 14.94 1.33 14.57
C ASP A 62 15.05 2.78 15.11
N THR A 63 16.25 3.20 15.50
CA THR A 63 16.50 4.42 16.31
C THR A 63 16.00 5.73 15.69
N LYS A 64 15.85 6.78 16.51
CA LYS A 64 15.48 8.14 16.06
C LYS A 64 16.69 9.07 15.85
N GLU A 65 17.90 8.58 16.08
CA GLU A 65 19.11 9.41 16.16
C GLU A 65 19.79 9.63 14.80
N SER A 66 20.76 10.53 14.77
CA SER A 66 21.10 11.33 13.58
C SER A 66 22.35 10.90 12.81
N GLU A 67 22.93 9.74 13.09
CA GLU A 67 23.69 9.04 12.05
C GLU A 67 22.75 8.82 10.86
N THR A 68 23.21 9.12 9.64
CA THR A 68 22.36 8.98 8.46
C THR A 68 21.97 7.52 8.32
N LYS A 69 20.67 7.21 8.41
CA LYS A 69 20.19 5.81 8.38
C LYS A 69 20.64 5.05 7.13
N THR A 70 20.91 5.77 6.05
CA THR A 70 21.58 5.30 4.83
C THR A 70 22.99 4.75 5.13
N GLN A 71 23.84 5.50 5.85
CA GLN A 71 25.19 5.04 6.19
C GLN A 71 25.15 3.78 7.05
N ARG A 72 24.37 3.79 8.16
CA ARG A 72 24.23 2.59 9.03
C ARG A 72 23.61 1.39 8.30
N PHE A 73 22.84 1.60 7.23
CA PHE A 73 22.41 0.53 6.31
C PHE A 73 23.57 0.00 5.46
N LEU A 74 24.35 0.89 4.84
CA LEU A 74 25.51 0.55 4.00
C LEU A 74 26.61 -0.15 4.81
N ASP A 75 26.92 0.34 6.00
CA ASP A 75 27.92 -0.25 6.90
C ASP A 75 27.53 -1.69 7.27
N ALA A 76 26.27 -1.91 7.65
CA ALA A 76 25.75 -3.23 7.97
C ALA A 76 25.76 -4.18 6.75
N VAL A 77 25.49 -3.68 5.54
CA VAL A 77 25.63 -4.44 4.29
C VAL A 77 27.09 -4.82 4.03
N GLN A 78 28.03 -3.89 4.22
CA GLN A 78 29.47 -4.14 4.03
C GLN A 78 30.03 -5.13 5.07
N GLU A 79 29.54 -5.08 6.32
CA GLU A 79 29.81 -6.09 7.34
C GLU A 79 29.11 -7.45 7.08
N GLY A 80 28.31 -7.58 6.02
CA GLY A 80 27.62 -8.81 5.64
C GLY A 80 26.45 -9.19 6.56
N LYS A 81 25.85 -8.22 7.27
CA LYS A 81 24.75 -8.41 8.23
C LYS A 81 23.41 -8.64 7.54
N THR A 82 22.50 -9.30 8.25
CA THR A 82 21.07 -9.26 7.94
C THR A 82 20.48 -7.93 8.42
N VAL A 83 19.85 -7.17 7.53
CA VAL A 83 19.37 -5.81 7.82
C VAL A 83 17.85 -5.75 7.85
N ILE A 84 17.27 -5.15 8.88
CA ILE A 84 15.82 -4.90 9.00
C ILE A 84 15.58 -3.39 8.94
N ALA A 85 14.84 -2.94 7.92
CA ALA A 85 14.71 -1.54 7.55
C ALA A 85 13.27 -1.17 7.17
N SER A 86 12.96 0.13 7.15
CA SER A 86 11.64 0.59 6.70
C SER A 86 11.56 0.78 5.18
N HIS A 87 10.37 0.62 4.59
CA HIS A 87 10.10 0.96 3.18
C HIS A 87 10.54 2.39 2.83
N ALA A 88 10.37 3.31 3.78
CA ALA A 88 10.75 4.71 3.65
C ALA A 88 12.26 4.89 3.54
N LEU A 89 13.08 4.08 4.24
CA LEU A 89 14.54 4.13 4.10
C LEU A 89 14.99 3.61 2.73
N PHE A 90 14.50 2.45 2.30
CA PHE A 90 14.84 1.87 0.99
C PHE A 90 14.40 2.78 -0.19
N SER A 91 13.32 3.54 -0.01
CA SER A 91 12.87 4.53 -0.98
C SER A 91 13.84 5.70 -1.20
N LEU A 92 14.76 5.94 -0.25
CA LEU A 92 15.77 7.02 -0.32
C LEU A 92 17.13 6.56 -0.87
N LEU A 93 17.43 5.26 -0.85
CA LEU A 93 18.66 4.71 -1.41
C LEU A 93 18.65 4.88 -2.94
N SER A 94 19.75 5.31 -3.55
CA SER A 94 19.93 5.31 -5.00
C SER A 94 20.36 3.93 -5.52
N SER A 95 20.42 3.77 -6.86
CA SER A 95 21.07 2.62 -7.49
C SER A 95 22.57 2.55 -7.15
N TRP A 96 23.23 3.69 -6.96
CA TRP A 96 24.62 3.78 -6.51
C TRP A 96 24.80 3.30 -5.07
N ASP A 97 23.96 3.73 -4.13
CA ASP A 97 23.98 3.25 -2.74
C ASP A 97 23.82 1.72 -2.70
N LEU A 98 22.94 1.17 -3.53
CA LEU A 98 22.72 -0.28 -3.64
C LEU A 98 23.84 -1.02 -4.38
N SER A 99 24.69 -0.36 -5.16
CA SER A 99 25.84 -1.02 -5.83
C SER A 99 26.95 -1.46 -4.86
N GLY A 100 26.92 -0.96 -3.61
CA GLY A 100 27.75 -1.47 -2.52
C GLY A 100 27.29 -2.84 -1.96
N ILE A 101 26.12 -3.34 -2.36
CA ILE A 101 25.67 -4.70 -2.06
C ILE A 101 26.42 -5.67 -3.00
N PRO A 102 27.17 -6.66 -2.49
CA PRO A 102 27.77 -7.69 -3.34
C PRO A 102 26.69 -8.45 -4.13
N ARG A 103 26.77 -8.37 -5.48
CA ARG A 103 25.69 -8.78 -6.37
C ARG A 103 25.36 -10.27 -6.20
N GLY A 104 24.17 -10.57 -5.71
CA GLY A 104 23.70 -11.93 -5.48
C GLY A 104 24.01 -12.52 -4.10
N GLU A 105 24.65 -11.79 -3.17
CA GLU A 105 24.85 -12.29 -1.79
C GLU A 105 23.61 -12.10 -0.89
N TYR A 106 22.69 -11.22 -1.27
CA TYR A 106 21.51 -10.85 -0.48
C TYR A 106 20.20 -11.32 -1.12
N GLU A 107 19.29 -11.84 -0.28
CA GLU A 107 17.86 -11.95 -0.59
C GLU A 107 17.09 -10.74 -0.04
N LEU A 108 16.19 -10.17 -0.86
CA LEU A 108 15.31 -9.08 -0.45
C LEU A 108 13.94 -9.64 -0.02
N ILE A 109 13.40 -9.13 1.07
CA ILE A 109 12.03 -9.43 1.52
C ILE A 109 11.30 -8.12 1.77
N ILE A 110 10.04 -8.02 1.33
CA ILE A 110 9.21 -6.82 1.49
C ILE A 110 7.88 -7.24 2.14
N ASP A 111 7.68 -6.94 3.43
CA ASP A 111 6.43 -7.23 4.15
C ASP A 111 5.41 -6.10 4.00
N GLU A 112 4.21 -6.42 3.53
CA GLU A 112 3.28 -5.52 2.82
C GLU A 112 3.95 -4.87 1.58
N THR A 113 3.21 -4.53 0.50
CA THR A 113 3.89 -4.03 -0.72
C THR A 113 4.53 -2.65 -0.51
N ILE A 114 5.76 -2.45 -0.99
CA ILE A 114 6.31 -1.10 -1.18
C ILE A 114 5.56 -0.38 -2.32
N MET A 115 5.50 0.95 -2.30
CA MET A 115 4.97 1.74 -3.42
C MET A 115 6.07 1.88 -4.47
N LEU A 116 5.91 1.23 -5.61
CA LEU A 116 6.83 1.26 -6.75
C LEU A 116 6.42 2.32 -7.78
N VAL A 117 5.13 2.66 -7.84
CA VAL A 117 4.59 3.74 -8.69
C VAL A 117 3.70 4.66 -7.85
N GLU A 118 4.10 5.92 -7.68
CA GLU A 118 3.36 6.93 -6.93
C GLU A 118 3.21 8.25 -7.70
N ARG A 119 2.20 9.06 -7.34
CA ARG A 119 2.04 10.39 -7.93
C ARG A 119 3.03 11.36 -7.29
N GLY A 120 3.90 11.94 -8.09
CA GLY A 120 4.79 13.01 -7.61
C GLY A 120 4.07 14.35 -7.49
N GLU A 121 4.46 15.15 -6.50
CA GLU A 121 3.90 16.49 -6.25
C GLU A 121 4.93 17.59 -6.53
N LEU A 122 5.50 17.57 -7.73
CA LEU A 122 6.40 18.60 -8.25
C LEU A 122 5.67 19.49 -9.26
N LYS A 123 6.10 20.75 -9.37
CA LYS A 123 5.54 21.70 -10.36
C LYS A 123 6.39 21.71 -11.63
N ASP A 124 5.75 21.89 -12.78
CA ASP A 124 6.42 22.07 -14.08
C ASP A 124 7.47 23.18 -14.04
N GLU A 125 7.22 24.26 -13.30
CA GLU A 125 8.17 25.38 -13.15
C GLU A 125 9.42 25.00 -12.36
N ASP A 126 9.28 24.21 -11.29
CA ASP A 126 10.41 23.80 -10.46
C ASP A 126 11.32 22.82 -11.24
N ILE A 127 10.72 21.92 -12.05
CA ILE A 127 11.43 21.00 -12.96
C ILE A 127 12.22 21.77 -14.01
N GLN A 128 11.58 22.73 -14.69
CA GLN A 128 12.24 23.58 -15.68
C GLN A 128 13.40 24.40 -15.11
N VAL A 129 13.36 24.78 -13.83
CA VAL A 129 14.48 25.45 -13.18
C VAL A 129 15.61 24.46 -12.90
N ALA A 130 15.34 23.22 -12.52
CA ALA A 130 16.35 22.18 -12.33
C ALA A 130 17.06 21.81 -13.65
N GLU A 131 16.31 21.65 -14.75
CA GLU A 131 16.85 21.46 -16.11
C GLU A 131 17.76 22.63 -16.52
N LYS A 132 17.26 23.87 -16.46
CA LYS A 132 18.00 25.08 -16.85
C LYS A 132 19.22 25.37 -15.97
N SER A 133 19.25 24.79 -14.76
CA SER A 133 20.38 24.89 -13.83
C SER A 133 21.38 23.72 -13.98
N GLY A 134 21.16 22.81 -14.94
CA GLY A 134 22.03 21.66 -15.18
C GLY A 134 22.09 20.66 -14.03
N LEU A 135 21.05 20.59 -13.18
CA LEU A 135 20.98 19.62 -12.08
C LEU A 135 20.49 18.26 -12.54
N ILE A 136 19.62 18.25 -13.55
CA ILE A 136 18.99 17.08 -14.16
C ILE A 136 18.92 17.31 -15.67
N GLU A 137 18.93 16.22 -16.44
CA GLU A 137 18.58 16.24 -17.86
C GLU A 137 17.52 15.19 -18.17
N LYS A 138 16.90 15.28 -19.35
CA LYS A 138 15.81 14.41 -19.78
C LYS A 138 16.29 13.44 -20.86
N SER A 139 15.99 12.15 -20.69
CA SER A 139 16.36 11.06 -21.58
C SER A 139 15.19 10.08 -21.78
N GLU A 140 15.41 9.03 -22.59
CA GLU A 140 14.45 7.91 -22.75
C GLU A 140 14.96 6.69 -21.98
N HIS A 141 14.05 5.93 -21.36
CA HIS A 141 14.41 4.75 -20.58
C HIS A 141 15.00 3.65 -21.49
N PRO A 142 16.22 3.14 -21.22
CA PRO A 142 16.98 2.33 -22.17
C PRO A 142 16.35 0.98 -22.53
N SER A 143 15.34 0.52 -21.78
CA SER A 143 14.61 -0.73 -22.02
C SER A 143 13.09 -0.55 -22.22
N ILE A 144 12.56 0.68 -22.19
CA ILE A 144 11.12 0.94 -22.32
C ILE A 144 10.87 2.13 -23.25
N GLU A 145 10.41 1.80 -24.46
CA GLU A 145 9.93 2.74 -25.48
C GLU A 145 8.88 3.70 -24.89
N TRP A 146 8.98 4.99 -25.19
CA TRP A 146 8.09 6.08 -24.73
C TRP A 146 8.06 6.34 -23.21
N LEU A 147 8.85 5.63 -22.39
CA LEU A 147 9.07 6.00 -20.99
C LEU A 147 10.17 7.06 -20.92
N GLU A 148 9.78 8.32 -20.94
CA GLU A 148 10.67 9.44 -20.67
C GLU A 148 11.17 9.39 -19.21
N ILE A 149 12.48 9.53 -19.01
CA ILE A 149 13.12 9.63 -17.70
C ILE A 149 13.97 10.91 -17.60
N TYR A 150 14.46 11.17 -16.38
CA TYR A 150 15.33 12.28 -16.04
C TYR A 150 16.45 11.71 -15.19
N GLU A 151 17.66 12.04 -15.57
CA GLU A 151 18.89 11.59 -14.95
C GLU A 151 19.52 12.74 -14.15
N MET A 152 20.30 12.40 -13.14
CA MET A 152 20.97 13.38 -12.29
C MET A 152 22.32 13.73 -12.91
N LEU A 153 22.53 15.02 -13.18
CA LEU A 153 23.82 15.52 -13.67
C LEU A 153 24.81 15.73 -12.50
N PRO A 154 26.13 15.83 -12.75
CA PRO A 154 27.13 16.06 -11.69
C PRO A 154 26.91 17.32 -10.85
N ALA A 155 26.27 18.36 -11.41
CA ALA A 155 25.86 19.53 -10.62
C ALA A 155 24.66 19.24 -9.70
N GLY A 156 23.80 18.28 -10.05
CA GLY A 156 22.75 17.72 -9.20
C GLY A 156 23.31 16.85 -8.07
N GLU A 157 24.31 16.01 -8.36
CA GLU A 157 25.06 15.26 -7.33
C GLU A 157 25.66 16.21 -6.28
N ALA A 158 26.29 17.29 -6.74
CA ALA A 158 26.81 18.36 -5.90
C ALA A 158 25.72 19.13 -5.11
N HIS A 159 24.43 18.82 -5.30
CA HIS A 159 23.31 19.34 -4.50
C HIS A 159 22.65 18.29 -3.57
N ILE A 160 23.10 17.04 -3.56
CA ILE A 160 22.67 16.03 -2.57
C ILE A 160 22.94 16.56 -1.15
N GLY A 161 22.00 16.30 -0.23
CA GLY A 161 22.07 16.76 1.16
C GLY A 161 21.82 18.26 1.38
N LYS A 162 21.90 19.12 0.36
CA LYS A 162 21.65 20.56 0.52
C LYS A 162 20.16 20.87 0.75
N ASN A 163 19.89 21.84 1.60
CA ASN A 163 18.54 22.38 1.81
C ASN A 163 18.28 23.54 0.84
N GLY A 164 17.14 23.53 0.15
CA GLY A 164 16.75 24.57 -0.80
C GLY A 164 15.54 24.17 -1.64
N ALA A 165 15.04 25.09 -2.47
CA ALA A 165 13.79 24.91 -3.24
C ALA A 165 13.82 23.67 -4.16
N LEU A 166 14.98 23.36 -4.77
CA LEU A 166 15.17 22.23 -5.69
C LEU A 166 15.56 20.92 -4.99
N SER A 167 15.75 20.92 -3.66
CA SER A 167 16.19 19.75 -2.91
C SER A 167 15.19 18.58 -2.92
N SER A 168 13.90 18.88 -3.16
CA SER A 168 12.86 17.88 -3.42
C SER A 168 13.08 17.17 -4.75
N ILE A 169 13.48 17.88 -5.80
CA ILE A 169 13.73 17.34 -7.14
C ILE A 169 14.98 16.47 -7.14
N VAL A 170 16.09 16.96 -6.56
CA VAL A 170 17.34 16.19 -6.46
C VAL A 170 17.11 14.88 -5.68
N LYS A 171 16.42 14.93 -4.54
CA LYS A 171 16.05 13.72 -3.77
C LYS A 171 15.09 12.79 -4.53
N ALA A 172 14.16 13.35 -5.31
CA ALA A 172 13.25 12.56 -6.12
C ALA A 172 14.03 11.78 -7.19
N VAL A 173 14.88 12.45 -7.99
CA VAL A 173 15.67 11.82 -9.07
C VAL A 173 16.75 10.86 -8.53
N GLN A 174 17.37 11.17 -7.39
CA GLN A 174 18.31 10.28 -6.70
C GLN A 174 17.66 8.96 -6.27
N GLY A 175 16.43 9.01 -5.72
CA GLY A 175 15.73 7.84 -5.20
C GLY A 175 14.82 7.12 -6.22
N LYS A 176 14.40 7.79 -7.29
CA LYS A 176 13.38 7.32 -8.25
C LYS A 176 13.70 7.90 -9.64
N HIS A 177 13.56 7.14 -10.71
CA HIS A 177 13.72 7.67 -12.08
C HIS A 177 12.32 7.93 -12.69
N ILE A 178 12.15 9.08 -13.33
CA ILE A 178 10.89 9.87 -13.48
C ILE A 178 11.05 10.62 -14.81
N TYR A 179 10.10 10.91 -15.73
CA TYR A 179 8.69 11.30 -15.65
C TYR A 179 7.97 10.95 -16.98
N SER A 180 7.03 9.99 -17.01
CA SER A 180 6.11 9.87 -18.15
C SER A 180 4.93 10.84 -18.01
N VAL A 181 4.85 11.85 -18.89
CA VAL A 181 3.97 13.02 -18.72
C VAL A 181 2.75 13.00 -19.66
N ALA A 182 1.67 12.37 -19.22
CA ALA A 182 0.35 12.54 -19.85
C ALA A 182 -0.30 13.89 -19.47
N ASN A 183 0.10 14.97 -20.14
CA ASN A 183 -0.35 16.37 -19.94
C ASN A 183 -0.07 16.92 -18.52
N ARG A 184 1.17 17.37 -18.28
CA ARG A 184 1.61 18.13 -17.08
C ARG A 184 1.31 17.44 -15.74
N LYS A 185 1.76 16.19 -15.63
CA LYS A 185 1.46 15.26 -14.54
C LYS A 185 2.66 14.37 -14.27
N VAL A 186 3.00 14.22 -13.00
CA VAL A 186 4.21 13.54 -12.51
C VAL A 186 3.87 12.18 -11.91
N VAL A 187 4.59 11.14 -12.34
CA VAL A 187 4.55 9.80 -11.73
C VAL A 187 5.97 9.38 -11.40
N PHE A 188 6.26 9.19 -10.12
CA PHE A 188 7.52 8.67 -9.61
C PHE A 188 7.53 7.15 -9.73
N VAL A 189 8.60 6.60 -10.32
CA VAL A 189 8.76 5.15 -10.53
C VAL A 189 10.05 4.69 -9.85
N VAL A 190 9.96 3.60 -9.08
CA VAL A 190 11.14 2.93 -8.51
C VAL A 190 11.84 2.15 -9.63
N PRO A 191 13.15 2.36 -9.90
CA PRO A 191 13.84 1.69 -11.02
C PRO A 191 14.04 0.19 -10.76
N PRO A 192 13.98 -0.68 -11.80
CA PRO A 192 14.20 -2.11 -11.65
C PRO A 192 15.65 -2.47 -11.29
N GLU A 193 16.62 -1.63 -11.63
CA GLU A 193 18.05 -1.85 -11.38
C GLU A 193 18.35 -1.94 -9.87
N LYS A 194 17.56 -1.25 -9.05
CA LYS A 194 17.60 -1.36 -7.58
C LYS A 194 17.34 -2.78 -7.06
N PHE A 195 16.65 -3.58 -7.86
CA PHE A 195 16.25 -4.95 -7.51
C PHE A 195 17.22 -6.00 -8.11
N GLU A 196 17.96 -5.64 -9.16
CA GLU A 196 18.91 -6.53 -9.84
C GLU A 196 20.16 -6.92 -9.03
N VAL A 197 20.44 -6.21 -7.93
CA VAL A 197 21.54 -6.55 -7.00
C VAL A 197 21.24 -7.79 -6.16
N PHE A 198 19.96 -8.16 -6.01
CA PHE A 198 19.52 -9.27 -5.17
C PHE A 198 19.46 -10.61 -5.91
N ASN A 199 19.76 -11.69 -5.19
CA ASN A 199 19.62 -13.04 -5.70
C ASN A 199 18.15 -13.37 -5.99
N SER A 200 17.31 -13.24 -4.95
CA SER A 200 15.86 -13.36 -5.01
C SER A 200 15.15 -12.28 -4.19
N ILE A 201 13.89 -12.05 -4.54
CA ILE A 201 13.02 -11.02 -3.94
C ILE A 201 11.70 -11.67 -3.58
N THR A 202 11.28 -11.56 -2.32
CA THR A 202 9.97 -12.04 -1.85
C THR A 202 9.09 -10.87 -1.45
N ILE A 203 8.01 -10.63 -2.18
CA ILE A 203 7.06 -9.53 -1.90
C ILE A 203 5.79 -10.12 -1.28
N LEU A 204 5.47 -9.69 -0.05
CA LEU A 204 4.30 -10.16 0.69
C LEU A 204 3.14 -9.20 0.43
N THR A 205 2.00 -9.74 0.01
CA THR A 205 0.87 -8.90 -0.42
C THR A 205 -0.48 -9.55 -0.10
N TYR A 206 -1.55 -8.83 -0.42
CA TYR A 206 -2.86 -9.41 -0.65
C TYR A 206 -3.53 -8.73 -1.85
N LEU A 207 -4.19 -9.52 -2.71
CA LEU A 207 -4.83 -9.05 -3.95
C LEU A 207 -3.81 -8.52 -4.98
N PHE A 208 -2.76 -9.28 -5.26
CA PHE A 208 -1.69 -8.87 -6.18
C PHE A 208 -2.15 -8.56 -7.61
N LYS A 209 -3.04 -9.35 -8.21
CA LYS A 209 -3.35 -9.23 -9.64
C LYS A 209 -4.09 -7.91 -9.96
N GLY A 210 -3.59 -7.16 -10.94
CA GLY A 210 -4.03 -5.79 -11.23
C GLY A 210 -3.65 -4.75 -10.18
N SER A 211 -2.82 -5.08 -9.18
CA SER A 211 -2.26 -4.10 -8.25
C SER A 211 -1.17 -3.23 -8.90
N GLU A 212 -0.83 -2.13 -8.25
CA GLU A 212 0.28 -1.24 -8.63
C GLU A 212 1.63 -2.00 -8.77
N THR A 213 1.93 -2.92 -7.86
CA THR A 213 3.12 -3.79 -7.93
C THR A 213 3.07 -4.76 -9.12
N ASN A 214 1.90 -5.30 -9.46
CA ASN A 214 1.75 -6.17 -10.64
C ASN A 214 1.89 -5.37 -11.94
N GLY A 215 1.30 -4.18 -12.02
CA GLY A 215 1.47 -3.27 -13.15
C GLY A 215 2.94 -2.88 -13.35
N TRP A 216 3.67 -2.60 -12.26
CA TRP A 216 5.11 -2.29 -12.33
C TRP A 216 5.92 -3.47 -12.90
N LEU A 217 5.69 -4.69 -12.40
CA LEU A 217 6.35 -5.90 -12.94
C LEU A 217 6.02 -6.13 -14.43
N GLU A 218 4.81 -5.79 -14.88
CA GLU A 218 4.40 -5.87 -16.29
C GLU A 218 5.06 -4.80 -17.16
N VAL A 219 5.17 -3.54 -16.68
CA VAL A 219 5.89 -2.45 -17.37
C VAL A 219 7.36 -2.80 -17.61
N PHE A 220 8.05 -3.29 -16.59
CA PHE A 220 9.46 -3.70 -16.67
C PHE A 220 9.67 -5.14 -17.18
N LYS A 221 8.60 -5.84 -17.56
CA LYS A 221 8.62 -7.21 -18.13
C LYS A 221 9.30 -8.25 -17.23
N ILE A 222 9.27 -8.03 -15.91
CA ILE A 222 9.97 -8.86 -14.92
C ILE A 222 9.13 -10.13 -14.63
N PRO A 223 9.67 -11.34 -14.85
CA PRO A 223 8.98 -12.59 -14.53
C PRO A 223 8.95 -12.82 -13.01
N PHE A 224 7.86 -13.40 -12.52
CA PHE A 224 7.65 -13.71 -11.10
C PHE A 224 6.87 -15.02 -10.90
N GLU A 225 7.12 -15.68 -9.78
CA GLU A 225 6.29 -16.77 -9.27
C GLU A 225 5.18 -16.19 -8.37
N HIS A 226 3.91 -16.47 -8.69
CA HIS A 226 2.77 -16.06 -7.86
C HIS A 226 2.42 -17.22 -6.92
N LEU A 227 2.55 -17.01 -5.62
CA LEU A 227 2.44 -18.03 -4.57
C LEU A 227 1.31 -17.68 -3.59
N GLU A 228 0.59 -18.70 -3.11
CA GLU A 228 -0.36 -18.58 -1.99
C GLU A 228 0.14 -19.37 -0.78
N LEU A 229 -0.21 -18.89 0.42
CA LEU A 229 0.12 -19.52 1.70
C LEU A 229 -1.02 -20.46 2.14
N TYR A 230 -0.68 -21.69 2.53
CA TYR A 230 -1.62 -22.65 3.11
C TYR A 230 -1.02 -23.33 4.35
N LYS A 231 -1.86 -24.10 5.05
CA LYS A 231 -1.42 -25.00 6.13
C LYS A 231 -1.49 -26.44 5.65
N ASP A 232 -0.43 -27.21 5.90
CA ASP A 232 -0.41 -28.65 5.68
C ASP A 232 -1.23 -29.42 6.74
N SER A 233 -1.28 -30.75 6.61
CA SER A 233 -2.03 -31.63 7.53
C SER A 233 -1.46 -31.69 8.96
N ALA A 234 -0.22 -31.24 9.19
CA ALA A 234 0.36 -31.05 10.51
C ALA A 234 0.15 -29.62 11.05
N GLY A 235 -0.51 -28.75 10.28
CA GLY A 235 -0.72 -27.33 10.61
C GLY A 235 0.46 -26.42 10.27
N GLY A 236 1.53 -26.96 9.67
CA GLY A 236 2.71 -26.23 9.25
C GLY A 236 2.39 -25.28 8.08
N LEU A 237 3.00 -24.10 8.08
CA LEU A 237 2.90 -23.17 6.96
C LEU A 237 3.71 -23.69 5.76
N LYS A 238 3.11 -23.52 4.57
CA LYS A 238 3.67 -23.93 3.27
C LYS A 238 3.20 -23.00 2.15
N THR A 239 3.98 -22.91 1.08
CA THR A 239 3.65 -22.19 -0.15
C THR A 239 3.34 -23.15 -1.30
N LYS A 240 2.51 -22.70 -2.25
CA LYS A 240 2.23 -23.35 -3.53
C LYS A 240 1.87 -22.27 -4.57
N ALA A 241 1.80 -22.63 -5.86
CA ALA A 241 1.35 -21.70 -6.90
C ALA A 241 -0.06 -21.16 -6.63
N HIS A 242 -0.24 -19.84 -6.72
CA HIS A 242 -1.51 -19.14 -6.49
C HIS A 242 -2.45 -19.34 -7.69
N ILE A 243 -3.64 -19.92 -7.48
CA ILE A 243 -4.59 -20.24 -8.56
C ILE A 243 -5.36 -19.02 -9.13
N GLY A 244 -4.79 -17.81 -9.03
CA GLY A 244 -5.43 -16.54 -9.42
C GLY A 244 -6.73 -16.17 -8.66
N TYR A 245 -7.15 -16.94 -7.64
CA TYR A 245 -8.42 -16.76 -6.94
C TYR A 245 -8.26 -16.32 -5.47
N TYR A 246 -9.16 -15.44 -5.02
CA TYR A 246 -9.21 -14.87 -3.68
C TYR A 246 -10.51 -15.23 -2.95
N ASP A 247 -10.48 -16.28 -2.14
CA ASP A 247 -11.60 -16.66 -1.28
C ASP A 247 -11.75 -15.70 -0.08
N GLY A 248 -12.76 -14.82 -0.20
CA GLY A 248 -13.30 -14.03 0.90
C GLY A 248 -14.54 -14.64 1.57
N ALA A 249 -15.15 -15.69 1.00
CA ALA A 249 -16.40 -16.25 1.50
C ALA A 249 -16.27 -16.85 2.91
N LYS A 250 -15.09 -17.39 3.24
CA LYS A 250 -14.75 -17.81 4.63
C LYS A 250 -14.89 -16.71 5.68
N PHE A 251 -14.74 -15.42 5.31
CA PHE A 251 -14.89 -14.29 6.23
C PHE A 251 -16.31 -13.73 6.31
N LYS A 252 -17.27 -14.27 5.54
CA LYS A 252 -18.68 -13.80 5.53
C LYS A 252 -19.38 -13.89 6.90
N LYS A 253 -18.87 -14.73 7.81
CA LYS A 253 -19.35 -14.80 9.22
C LYS A 253 -18.72 -13.77 10.14
N LEU A 254 -17.61 -13.13 9.73
CA LEU A 254 -16.86 -12.17 10.54
C LEU A 254 -17.07 -10.72 10.08
N LEU A 255 -17.79 -10.46 8.99
CA LEU A 255 -17.94 -9.14 8.40
C LEU A 255 -19.42 -8.82 8.14
N ASP A 256 -20.08 -8.23 9.14
CA ASP A 256 -21.48 -7.78 9.09
C ASP A 256 -21.56 -6.41 8.40
N ILE A 257 -21.95 -6.40 7.11
CA ILE A 257 -22.03 -5.18 6.31
C ILE A 257 -23.40 -4.52 6.49
N TYR A 258 -23.41 -3.29 7.02
CA TYR A 258 -24.65 -2.55 7.24
C TYR A 258 -25.32 -2.17 5.90
N GLU A 259 -26.53 -2.66 5.66
CA GLU A 259 -27.31 -2.41 4.42
C GLU A 259 -28.40 -1.33 4.55
N GLY A 260 -28.70 -0.85 5.75
CA GLY A 260 -29.83 0.05 6.03
C GLY A 260 -29.73 1.49 5.48
N PRO A 261 -30.69 2.37 5.80
CA PRO A 261 -30.89 3.67 5.14
C PRO A 261 -29.75 4.70 5.31
N TYR A 262 -28.84 4.53 6.28
CA TYR A 262 -27.64 5.37 6.41
C TYR A 262 -26.73 5.31 5.16
N ASN A 263 -26.90 4.29 4.31
CA ASN A 263 -26.20 4.16 3.03
C ASN A 263 -26.70 5.12 1.93
N ASP A 264 -27.88 5.75 2.08
CA ASP A 264 -28.49 6.57 1.01
C ASP A 264 -27.59 7.72 0.55
N VAL A 265 -26.80 8.29 1.47
CA VAL A 265 -25.88 9.41 1.19
C VAL A 265 -24.74 9.03 0.24
N GLY A 266 -24.49 7.73 0.03
CA GLY A 266 -23.45 7.19 -0.83
C GLY A 266 -23.92 6.46 -2.08
N LYS A 267 -25.23 6.44 -2.37
CA LYS A 267 -25.82 5.87 -3.60
C LYS A 267 -25.56 6.77 -4.82
N LYS A 268 -25.17 6.18 -5.96
CA LYS A 268 -24.87 6.93 -7.18
C LYS A 268 -26.14 7.17 -8.00
N GLU A 269 -26.71 8.37 -7.90
CA GLU A 269 -27.77 8.82 -8.80
C GLU A 269 -27.35 8.65 -10.29
N PRO A 270 -28.18 8.02 -11.15
CA PRO A 270 -27.79 7.69 -12.53
C PRO A 270 -27.35 8.86 -13.43
N ARG A 271 -27.71 10.10 -13.07
CA ARG A 271 -27.38 11.33 -13.83
C ARG A 271 -26.37 12.24 -13.12
N ALA A 272 -25.92 11.90 -11.90
CA ALA A 272 -25.00 12.75 -11.15
C ALA A 272 -23.57 12.71 -11.72
N LYS A 273 -22.94 13.88 -11.84
CA LYS A 273 -21.54 14.01 -12.26
C LYS A 273 -20.61 13.75 -11.08
N GLY A 274 -19.91 12.62 -11.11
CA GLY A 274 -18.94 12.21 -10.09
C GLY A 274 -19.42 10.99 -9.28
N TYR A 275 -18.84 10.81 -8.10
CA TYR A 275 -19.13 9.69 -7.21
C TYR A 275 -19.29 10.18 -5.76
N PRO A 276 -20.37 9.81 -5.06
CA PRO A 276 -20.52 10.08 -3.63
C PRO A 276 -19.34 9.57 -2.80
N VAL A 277 -19.04 10.30 -1.73
CA VAL A 277 -17.93 10.08 -0.77
C VAL A 277 -16.53 9.89 -1.38
N GLY A 278 -16.33 10.23 -2.66
CA GLY A 278 -15.00 10.42 -3.25
C GLY A 278 -14.43 11.83 -2.99
N LYS A 279 -13.12 12.02 -3.08
CA LYS A 279 -12.43 13.29 -2.75
C LYS A 279 -13.08 14.51 -3.41
N LYS A 280 -13.31 14.47 -4.73
CA LYS A 280 -13.97 15.56 -5.48
C LYS A 280 -15.42 15.86 -5.00
N TRP A 281 -16.15 14.88 -4.48
CA TRP A 281 -17.48 15.09 -3.89
C TRP A 281 -17.35 15.77 -2.52
N PHE A 282 -16.40 15.31 -1.69
CA PHE A 282 -16.10 15.93 -0.39
C PHE A 282 -15.74 17.42 -0.54
N ASP A 283 -14.79 17.73 -1.44
CA ASP A 283 -14.36 19.09 -1.76
C ASP A 283 -15.50 19.98 -2.32
N GLN A 284 -16.52 19.38 -2.95
CA GLN A 284 -17.72 20.07 -3.43
C GLN A 284 -18.76 20.30 -2.31
N GLN A 285 -18.97 19.33 -1.41
CA GLN A 285 -19.91 19.51 -0.30
C GLN A 285 -19.39 20.54 0.72
N MET A 286 -18.07 20.60 0.97
CA MET A 286 -17.46 21.62 1.84
C MET A 286 -17.74 23.06 1.41
N LYS A 287 -17.99 23.29 0.11
CA LYS A 287 -18.31 24.62 -0.44
C LYS A 287 -19.77 25.02 -0.23
N LYS A 288 -20.64 24.11 0.24
CA LYS A 288 -22.08 24.37 0.45
C LYS A 288 -22.36 24.87 1.87
N ARG A 289 -22.72 26.15 2.00
CA ARG A 289 -22.91 26.82 3.30
C ARG A 289 -24.06 26.26 4.16
N LYS A 290 -25.10 25.68 3.56
CA LYS A 290 -26.19 24.93 4.23
C LYS A 290 -26.72 23.83 3.29
N GLY A 291 -27.40 22.82 3.83
CA GLY A 291 -28.09 21.78 3.04
C GLY A 291 -27.18 20.82 2.25
N GLY A 292 -25.87 20.81 2.51
CA GLY A 292 -24.95 19.84 1.90
C GLY A 292 -25.15 18.41 2.44
N ALA A 293 -24.59 17.43 1.74
CA ALA A 293 -24.69 16.02 2.14
C ALA A 293 -23.80 15.63 3.34
N LEU A 294 -22.83 16.47 3.74
CA LEU A 294 -21.92 16.20 4.85
C LEU A 294 -22.63 16.15 6.22
N PRO A 295 -23.51 17.10 6.59
CA PRO A 295 -24.39 16.94 7.76
C PRO A 295 -25.20 15.64 7.78
N LYS A 296 -25.72 15.17 6.63
CA LYS A 296 -26.39 13.87 6.56
C LYS A 296 -25.40 12.73 6.82
N LEU A 297 -24.27 12.68 6.11
CA LEU A 297 -23.23 11.66 6.30
C LEU A 297 -22.74 11.58 7.76
N LYS A 298 -22.59 12.72 8.44
CA LYS A 298 -22.24 12.80 9.86
C LYS A 298 -23.32 12.21 10.77
N ASN A 299 -24.58 12.60 10.56
CA ASN A 299 -25.71 12.10 11.36
C ASN A 299 -25.98 10.61 11.12
N ASP A 300 -25.84 10.15 9.87
CA ASP A 300 -25.91 8.75 9.45
C ASP A 300 -24.81 7.93 10.13
N THR A 301 -23.56 8.39 10.08
CA THR A 301 -22.40 7.76 10.77
C THR A 301 -22.60 7.67 12.28
N ARG A 302 -23.03 8.77 12.91
CA ARG A 302 -23.35 8.81 14.36
C ARG A 302 -24.49 7.85 14.72
N SER A 303 -25.50 7.74 13.86
CA SER A 303 -26.64 6.85 14.08
C SER A 303 -26.24 5.39 13.92
N PHE A 304 -25.39 5.06 12.94
CA PHE A 304 -24.77 3.74 12.81
C PHE A 304 -24.01 3.36 14.09
N PHE A 305 -23.05 4.17 14.53
CA PHE A 305 -22.25 3.88 15.71
C PHE A 305 -23.08 3.72 16.98
N ARG A 306 -23.95 4.70 17.29
CA ARG A 306 -24.81 4.67 18.49
C ARG A 306 -25.72 3.44 18.56
N ASN A 307 -26.13 2.89 17.41
CA ASN A 307 -27.01 1.72 17.35
C ASN A 307 -26.23 0.40 17.22
N SER A 308 -24.91 0.42 16.99
CA SER A 308 -24.10 -0.76 16.66
C SER A 308 -23.03 -1.10 17.68
N SER A 309 -22.52 -0.10 18.41
CA SER A 309 -21.32 -0.13 19.24
C SER A 309 -21.61 -0.13 20.74
N ARG A 310 -20.63 -0.55 21.53
CA ARG A 310 -20.64 -0.48 23.01
C ARG A 310 -20.19 0.88 23.54
N GLY A 311 -19.35 1.61 22.79
CA GLY A 311 -18.80 2.91 23.19
C GLY A 311 -17.86 3.50 22.14
N ASN A 312 -17.19 4.61 22.47
CA ASN A 312 -16.30 5.31 21.52
C ASN A 312 -14.96 4.57 21.32
N GLU A 313 -14.57 3.77 22.31
CA GLU A 313 -13.39 2.93 22.35
C GLU A 313 -13.47 1.69 21.45
N ASP A 314 -14.67 1.24 21.07
CA ASP A 314 -14.93 0.10 20.17
C ASP A 314 -15.05 0.52 18.67
N ASN A 315 -14.95 1.83 18.40
CA ASN A 315 -15.15 2.41 17.07
C ASN A 315 -13.85 2.58 16.28
N LEU A 316 -13.89 2.25 14.99
CA LEU A 316 -12.89 2.61 13.98
C LEU A 316 -13.56 3.37 12.82
N TRP A 317 -13.00 4.51 12.38
CA TRP A 317 -13.54 5.26 11.25
C TRP A 317 -12.47 5.94 10.40
N THR A 318 -12.81 6.23 9.14
CA THR A 318 -11.89 6.91 8.22
C THR A 318 -12.60 7.83 7.22
N CYS A 319 -11.90 8.89 6.83
CA CYS A 319 -12.27 9.84 5.79
C CYS A 319 -11.00 10.47 5.19
N PHE A 320 -11.12 11.48 4.31
CA PHE A 320 -9.96 12.27 3.87
C PHE A 320 -9.51 13.22 4.99
N LYS A 321 -8.20 13.46 5.15
CA LYS A 321 -7.63 14.23 6.28
C LYS A 321 -8.27 15.61 6.46
N ASP A 322 -8.45 16.35 5.37
CA ASP A 322 -9.08 17.70 5.37
C ASP A 322 -10.56 17.71 5.80
N HIS A 323 -11.16 16.53 5.99
CA HIS A 323 -12.58 16.35 6.30
C HIS A 323 -12.84 15.73 7.68
N ILE A 324 -11.79 15.51 8.48
CA ILE A 324 -11.89 14.95 9.84
C ILE A 324 -12.78 15.84 10.72
N GLU A 325 -12.45 17.12 10.88
CA GLU A 325 -13.16 18.00 11.84
C GLU A 325 -14.60 18.30 11.43
N VAL A 326 -14.96 18.26 10.14
CA VAL A 326 -16.37 18.41 9.74
C VAL A 326 -17.17 17.15 10.08
N LEU A 327 -16.61 15.95 9.92
CA LEU A 327 -17.29 14.67 10.18
C LEU A 327 -17.28 14.23 11.64
N ARG A 328 -16.21 14.50 12.40
CA ARG A 328 -16.04 14.04 13.78
C ARG A 328 -17.19 14.49 14.68
N ASP A 329 -17.80 13.55 15.41
CA ASP A 329 -18.79 13.82 16.46
C ASP A 329 -18.40 13.07 17.73
N ASN A 330 -18.47 13.74 18.89
CA ASN A 330 -18.13 13.16 20.20
C ASN A 330 -19.00 11.93 20.56
N HIS A 331 -20.11 11.68 19.86
CA HIS A 331 -20.95 10.49 20.01
C HIS A 331 -20.42 9.23 19.31
N PHE A 332 -19.30 9.33 18.59
CA PHE A 332 -18.57 8.16 18.08
C PHE A 332 -17.04 8.30 18.12
N SER A 333 -16.51 9.52 18.22
CA SER A 333 -15.08 9.81 18.21
C SER A 333 -14.75 11.06 19.05
N LEU A 334 -14.14 10.84 20.21
CA LEU A 334 -13.66 11.91 21.09
C LEU A 334 -12.44 12.62 20.49
N LYS A 335 -12.07 13.78 21.05
CA LYS A 335 -10.73 14.33 20.83
C LYS A 335 -9.70 13.31 21.34
N GLY A 336 -8.70 12.99 20.52
CA GLY A 336 -7.55 12.20 20.92
C GLY A 336 -6.54 13.03 21.70
N THR A 337 -5.49 12.36 22.18
CA THR A 337 -4.33 12.99 22.84
C THR A 337 -3.25 13.46 21.85
N GLY A 338 -3.40 13.19 20.55
CA GLY A 338 -2.48 13.57 19.47
C GLY A 338 -3.17 14.27 18.30
N GLU A 339 -2.54 14.27 17.12
CA GLU A 339 -3.04 14.95 15.90
C GLU A 339 -4.43 14.43 15.46
N TYR A 340 -4.69 13.13 15.66
CA TYR A 340 -5.92 12.47 15.22
C TYR A 340 -6.87 12.18 16.39
N PRO A 341 -8.19 12.18 16.14
CA PRO A 341 -9.20 11.89 17.15
C PRO A 341 -9.32 10.39 17.44
N GLN A 342 -9.94 10.04 18.58
CA GLN A 342 -10.08 8.64 19.01
C GLN A 342 -10.81 7.81 17.95
N GLY A 343 -10.26 6.65 17.62
CA GLY A 343 -10.83 5.72 16.64
C GLY A 343 -10.70 6.17 15.18
N TYR A 344 -10.03 7.28 14.86
CA TYR A 344 -9.73 7.62 13.47
C TYR A 344 -8.42 6.95 13.01
N LEU A 345 -8.46 6.31 11.85
CA LEU A 345 -7.31 5.68 11.20
C LEU A 345 -7.30 6.03 9.71
N THR A 346 -6.18 6.49 9.14
CA THR A 346 -6.17 6.79 7.69
C THR A 346 -6.35 5.52 6.87
N PHE A 347 -7.14 5.60 5.80
CA PHE A 347 -7.48 4.46 4.94
C PHE A 347 -6.26 3.73 4.34
N ASN A 348 -5.10 4.39 4.28
CA ASN A 348 -3.84 3.87 3.74
C ASN A 348 -2.80 3.51 4.82
N THR A 349 -3.17 3.43 6.11
CA THR A 349 -2.22 3.03 7.15
C THR A 349 -1.83 1.55 7.02
N ARG A 350 -0.52 1.30 6.98
CA ARG A 350 0.13 -0.01 6.88
C ARG A 350 0.61 -0.50 8.24
N ALA A 351 0.76 -1.82 8.37
CA ALA A 351 1.17 -2.64 9.53
C ALA A 351 0.75 -2.30 10.99
N THR A 352 0.02 -1.23 11.31
CA THR A 352 -0.49 -1.02 12.67
C THR A 352 -1.36 -2.19 13.14
N ASN A 353 -1.27 -2.50 14.44
CA ASN A 353 -2.17 -3.42 15.14
C ASN A 353 -2.92 -2.69 16.29
N ASP A 354 -2.78 -1.37 16.41
CA ASP A 354 -3.21 -0.55 17.56
C ASP A 354 -4.74 -0.39 17.68
N TYR A 355 -5.47 -1.02 16.76
CA TYR A 355 -6.93 -1.00 16.63
C TYR A 355 -7.52 -2.41 16.55
N ALA A 356 -6.74 -3.46 16.84
CA ALA A 356 -7.18 -4.86 16.80
C ALA A 356 -8.23 -5.22 17.88
N ASP A 357 -8.68 -4.24 18.67
CA ASP A 357 -9.76 -4.32 19.66
C ASP A 357 -11.07 -3.66 19.20
N LYS A 358 -11.11 -3.03 18.01
CA LYS A 358 -12.31 -2.35 17.48
C LYS A 358 -13.22 -3.33 16.73
N HIS A 359 -14.52 -3.31 17.03
CA HIS A 359 -15.51 -4.17 16.37
C HIS A 359 -16.52 -3.41 15.49
N VAL A 360 -16.60 -2.08 15.58
CA VAL A 360 -17.56 -1.29 14.79
C VAL A 360 -16.82 -0.30 13.91
N LEU A 361 -17.01 -0.41 12.59
CA LEU A 361 -16.16 0.19 11.58
C LEU A 361 -16.98 1.09 10.63
N ALA A 362 -16.50 2.30 10.31
CA ALA A 362 -17.12 3.19 9.33
C ALA A 362 -16.11 3.72 8.29
N PHE A 363 -16.17 3.18 7.08
CA PHE A 363 -15.28 3.55 5.98
C PHE A 363 -15.97 4.55 5.04
N LEU A 364 -15.86 5.85 5.37
CA LEU A 364 -16.69 6.92 4.80
C LEU A 364 -16.16 7.43 3.45
N LEU A 365 -15.67 6.53 2.60
CA LEU A 365 -14.82 6.84 1.45
C LEU A 365 -15.22 6.09 0.18
N ASN A 366 -14.89 6.66 -0.97
CA ASN A 366 -14.89 6.00 -2.28
C ASN A 366 -13.49 6.15 -2.90
N ILE A 367 -12.64 5.13 -2.69
CA ILE A 367 -11.23 5.16 -3.07
C ILE A 367 -11.08 4.99 -4.57
N ASN A 368 -10.37 5.91 -5.21
CA ASN A 368 -9.92 5.78 -6.59
C ASN A 368 -8.41 6.05 -6.57
N PRO A 369 -7.60 5.33 -7.38
CA PRO A 369 -6.20 5.66 -7.55
C PRO A 369 -6.05 7.05 -8.20
N PHE A 370 -4.83 7.60 -8.16
CA PHE A 370 -4.55 8.83 -8.89
C PHE A 370 -4.66 8.58 -10.41
N PRO A 371 -5.39 9.42 -11.18
CA PRO A 371 -5.50 9.27 -12.64
C PRO A 371 -4.15 9.26 -13.35
N GLU A 372 -3.14 9.91 -12.78
CA GLU A 372 -1.73 9.85 -13.16
C GLU A 372 -1.21 8.41 -13.23
N ILE A 373 -1.52 7.58 -12.24
CA ILE A 373 -1.11 6.17 -12.15
C ILE A 373 -1.93 5.30 -13.12
N GLU A 374 -3.24 5.55 -13.26
CA GLU A 374 -4.07 4.88 -14.29
C GLU A 374 -3.55 5.16 -15.72
N LEU A 375 -3.11 6.40 -15.98
CA LEU A 375 -2.55 6.80 -17.27
C LEU A 375 -1.16 6.19 -17.51
N PHE A 376 -0.30 6.15 -16.48
CA PHE A 376 1.04 5.54 -16.58
C PHE A 376 0.97 4.06 -16.99
N PHE A 377 0.23 3.22 -16.27
CA PHE A 377 0.16 1.79 -16.60
C PHE A 377 -0.49 1.57 -17.98
N LYS A 378 -1.54 2.33 -18.30
CA LYS A 378 -2.19 2.26 -19.61
C LYS A 378 -1.27 2.66 -20.77
N ALA A 379 -0.41 3.65 -20.59
CA ALA A 379 0.51 4.10 -21.65
C ALA A 379 1.54 3.02 -22.00
N HIS A 380 2.03 2.29 -21.00
CA HIS A 380 3.05 1.24 -21.15
C HIS A 380 2.46 -0.18 -21.27
N GLY A 381 1.16 -0.30 -21.60
CA GLY A 381 0.49 -1.58 -21.88
C GLY A 381 0.24 -2.51 -20.69
N ALA A 382 0.51 -2.07 -19.46
CA ALA A 382 0.39 -2.88 -18.25
C ALA A 382 -1.03 -2.86 -17.65
N THR A 383 -1.37 -3.90 -16.89
CA THR A 383 -2.68 -4.00 -16.23
C THR A 383 -2.69 -3.25 -14.89
N PHE A 384 -3.79 -2.53 -14.64
CA PHE A 384 -4.05 -1.89 -13.35
C PHE A 384 -5.56 -1.82 -13.10
N ASP A 385 -6.02 -2.54 -12.09
CA ASP A 385 -7.42 -2.64 -11.71
C ASP A 385 -7.70 -1.72 -10.51
N LYS A 386 -8.30 -0.56 -10.80
CA LYS A 386 -8.73 0.44 -9.81
C LYS A 386 -9.81 -0.05 -8.84
N ASP A 387 -10.58 -1.08 -9.20
CA ASP A 387 -11.62 -1.68 -8.37
C ASP A 387 -10.97 -2.71 -7.43
N ASN A 388 -10.01 -3.51 -7.91
CA ASN A 388 -9.17 -4.34 -7.04
C ASN A 388 -8.27 -3.51 -6.10
N TYR A 389 -7.70 -2.39 -6.57
CA TYR A 389 -6.98 -1.42 -5.74
C TYR A 389 -7.88 -0.83 -4.65
N ALA A 390 -9.12 -0.44 -5.00
CA ALA A 390 -10.07 0.08 -4.02
C ALA A 390 -10.46 -1.01 -2.99
N LEU A 391 -10.65 -2.26 -3.44
CA LEU A 391 -10.92 -3.42 -2.59
C LEU A 391 -9.76 -3.72 -1.63
N SER A 392 -8.51 -3.75 -2.13
CA SER A 392 -7.34 -4.07 -1.29
C SER A 392 -7.07 -2.99 -0.24
N VAL A 393 -7.36 -1.72 -0.53
CA VAL A 393 -7.32 -0.62 0.44
C VAL A 393 -8.36 -0.80 1.56
N VAL A 394 -9.64 -1.05 1.21
CA VAL A 394 -10.68 -1.22 2.26
C VAL A 394 -10.47 -2.49 3.07
N LEU A 395 -10.04 -3.60 2.45
CA LEU A 395 -9.75 -4.84 3.18
C LEU A 395 -8.51 -4.71 4.09
N GLN A 396 -7.43 -4.05 3.65
CA GLN A 396 -6.28 -3.77 4.51
C GLN A 396 -6.66 -2.91 5.72
N TRP A 397 -7.51 -1.90 5.54
CA TRP A 397 -8.00 -1.06 6.63
C TRP A 397 -8.93 -1.84 7.59
N VAL A 398 -9.84 -2.66 7.06
CA VAL A 398 -10.70 -3.56 7.85
C VAL A 398 -9.86 -4.54 8.67
N TRP A 399 -8.76 -5.08 8.14
CA TRP A 399 -7.83 -5.96 8.87
C TRP A 399 -6.87 -5.25 9.86
N ARG A 400 -7.11 -3.97 10.16
CA ARG A 400 -6.56 -3.29 11.35
C ARG A 400 -7.49 -3.45 12.57
N SER A 401 -8.70 -3.97 12.38
CA SER A 401 -9.71 -4.21 13.42
C SER A 401 -9.71 -5.65 13.96
N ALA A 402 -10.62 -5.96 14.90
CA ALA A 402 -10.69 -7.26 15.59
C ALA A 402 -10.88 -8.49 14.67
N ILE A 403 -11.34 -8.30 13.42
CA ILE A 403 -11.37 -9.35 12.38
C ILE A 403 -10.00 -9.99 12.12
N ARG A 404 -8.90 -9.29 12.43
CA ARG A 404 -7.54 -9.83 12.37
C ARG A 404 -7.32 -10.98 13.38
N ASN A 405 -7.99 -10.91 14.53
CA ASN A 405 -7.91 -11.92 15.59
C ASN A 405 -8.91 -13.08 15.37
N GLY A 406 -9.84 -12.92 14.41
CA GLY A 406 -10.94 -13.84 14.16
C GLY A 406 -12.29 -13.39 14.73
N ASP A 407 -12.37 -12.19 15.34
CA ASP A 407 -13.60 -11.68 15.93
C ASP A 407 -14.54 -11.04 14.89
N PRO A 408 -15.88 -11.18 15.01
CA PRO A 408 -16.82 -10.53 14.09
C PRO A 408 -16.85 -9.01 14.25
N VAL A 409 -16.86 -8.30 13.12
CA VAL A 409 -16.91 -6.82 13.05
C VAL A 409 -18.08 -6.34 12.18
N LYS A 410 -18.64 -5.18 12.55
CA LYS A 410 -19.72 -4.49 11.83
C LYS A 410 -19.13 -3.39 10.96
N LEU A 411 -19.49 -3.32 9.68
CA LEU A 411 -18.91 -2.38 8.72
C LEU A 411 -19.97 -1.53 8.00
N PHE A 412 -19.92 -0.22 8.25
CA PHE A 412 -20.66 0.78 7.49
C PHE A 412 -19.83 1.27 6.30
N LEU A 413 -20.32 0.97 5.10
CA LEU A 413 -19.80 1.42 3.82
C LEU A 413 -20.87 2.23 3.09
N PRO A 414 -21.00 3.55 3.34
CA PRO A 414 -22.00 4.38 2.66
C PRO A 414 -21.82 4.34 1.14
N SER A 415 -20.57 4.36 0.66
CA SER A 415 -20.26 4.27 -0.77
C SER A 415 -20.79 2.97 -1.36
N GLU A 416 -21.75 3.11 -2.26
CA GLU A 416 -22.34 1.98 -3.00
C GLU A 416 -21.29 1.14 -3.72
N ARG A 417 -20.34 1.78 -4.44
CA ARG A 417 -19.23 1.07 -5.10
C ARG A 417 -18.38 0.27 -4.11
N MET A 418 -17.92 0.87 -3.02
CA MET A 418 -17.07 0.15 -2.05
C MET A 418 -17.83 -0.98 -1.36
N ARG A 419 -19.12 -0.76 -1.06
CA ARG A 419 -19.99 -1.79 -0.47
C ARG A 419 -20.17 -2.97 -1.42
N SER A 420 -20.47 -2.73 -2.70
CA SER A 420 -20.55 -3.78 -3.72
C SER A 420 -19.22 -4.53 -3.88
N LEU A 421 -18.07 -3.85 -3.90
CA LEU A 421 -16.77 -4.52 -4.03
C LEU A 421 -16.48 -5.49 -2.87
N VAL A 422 -16.78 -5.10 -1.63
CA VAL A 422 -16.60 -5.99 -0.46
C VAL A 422 -17.67 -7.08 -0.42
N GLN A 423 -18.92 -6.77 -0.79
CA GLN A 423 -20.00 -7.77 -0.88
C GLN A 423 -19.70 -8.83 -1.94
N ASP A 424 -19.29 -8.42 -3.14
CA ASP A 424 -18.82 -9.33 -4.20
C ASP A 424 -17.66 -10.19 -3.70
N TRP A 425 -16.69 -9.60 -2.99
CA TRP A 425 -15.56 -10.34 -2.43
C TRP A 425 -15.96 -11.41 -1.39
N LEU A 426 -17.05 -11.21 -0.65
CA LEU A 426 -17.64 -12.19 0.28
C LEU A 426 -18.51 -13.28 -0.39
N ILE A 427 -18.81 -13.19 -1.68
CA ILE A 427 -19.57 -14.22 -2.41
C ILE A 427 -18.61 -15.31 -2.92
N ASP A 428 -19.03 -16.57 -2.88
CA ASP A 428 -18.28 -17.68 -3.48
C ASP A 428 -17.99 -17.44 -4.98
N PHE A 429 -16.84 -17.89 -5.48
CA PHE A 429 -16.41 -17.56 -6.84
C PHE A 429 -17.12 -18.34 -7.94
N LEU A 430 -17.58 -19.56 -7.67
CA LEU A 430 -18.43 -20.29 -8.61
C LEU A 430 -19.78 -19.55 -8.74
N LEU A 431 -20.33 -19.07 -7.62
CA LEU A 431 -21.51 -18.19 -7.64
C LEU A 431 -21.24 -16.86 -8.38
N ARG A 432 -20.06 -16.24 -8.24
CA ARG A 432 -19.69 -15.02 -8.99
C ARG A 432 -19.53 -15.24 -10.50
N ILE A 433 -19.02 -16.39 -10.93
CA ILE A 433 -18.96 -16.74 -12.36
C ILE A 433 -20.39 -16.93 -12.90
N LEU A 434 -21.22 -17.70 -12.19
CA LEU A 434 -22.61 -17.99 -12.59
C LEU A 434 -23.51 -16.74 -12.57
N ALA A 435 -23.23 -15.76 -11.70
CA ALA A 435 -23.97 -14.51 -11.61
C ALA A 435 -23.58 -13.45 -12.66
N LYS A 436 -22.44 -13.58 -13.34
CA LYS A 436 -22.02 -12.61 -14.38
C LYS A 436 -22.69 -12.94 -15.73
N PRO A 437 -23.54 -12.06 -16.29
CA PRO A 437 -24.14 -12.31 -17.60
C PRO A 437 -23.07 -12.38 -18.69
N SER A 438 -23.14 -13.42 -19.52
CA SER A 438 -22.10 -13.85 -20.45
C SER A 438 -21.89 -12.90 -21.64
N LYS A 439 -21.08 -11.85 -21.43
CA LYS A 439 -20.51 -11.05 -22.54
C LYS A 439 -19.35 -11.79 -23.22
N MET A 440 -19.65 -12.91 -23.88
CA MET A 440 -18.75 -13.46 -24.90
C MET A 440 -18.66 -12.47 -26.07
N PRO A 441 -17.47 -12.15 -26.60
CA PRO A 441 -17.32 -11.36 -27.82
C PRO A 441 -17.66 -12.20 -29.06
N CYS A 442 -18.95 -12.51 -29.24
CA CYS A 442 -19.42 -13.29 -30.39
C CYS A 442 -19.50 -12.42 -31.66
N LYS A 443 -18.39 -12.38 -32.40
CA LYS A 443 -18.35 -12.60 -33.86
C LYS A 443 -16.92 -12.57 -34.40
N ILE A 444 -16.44 -13.73 -34.85
CA ILE A 444 -15.47 -13.81 -35.94
C ILE A 444 -16.23 -13.52 -37.25
N LYS A 445 -15.64 -12.72 -38.12
CA LYS A 445 -15.94 -12.62 -39.55
C LYS A 445 -14.69 -12.17 -40.30
#